data_AF-A0AAN8WN34-F1
#
_entry.id   AF-A0AAN8WN34-F1
#
_cell.length_a   1.000
_cell.length_b   1.000
_cell.length_c   1.000
_cell.angle_alpha   90.00
_cell.angle_beta   90.00
_cell.angle_gamma   90.00
#
_symmetry.space_group_name_H-M   'P 1'
#
loop_
_entity.id
_entity.type
_entity.pdbx_description
1 polymer ?
#
loop_
_entity_poly.entity_id
_entity_poly.type
_entity_poly.pdbx_seq_one_letter_code
_entity_poly.pdbx_strand_id
1 'polypeptide(L)'
;MASVYSAAAELIGLVLKFLTSQYDDCSELEDIVVKRITDMMYERERQSQALNCVYYIHKHYAPIIRRFINKILNLLPKLYGIYRTRVMECIVSYSASMEDVFIHLKEQNLLETLTRKEPSTQLVGLQLVNSVMLRLQPSELLYFMPGITAFINHQAPRCREQMYDVLFWIYDNYNDSLEGDGSQLEMESRSILLQAVKDQDAILKQKVLNFWLEG
;
A
#
# COMPACT_ATOMS: atom_id res chain seq x y z
N MET A 1 7.02 23.61 15.58
CA MET A 1 6.44 22.60 16.48
C MET A 1 6.17 21.25 15.81
N ALA A 2 5.72 21.20 14.54
CA ALA A 2 5.48 19.92 13.85
C ALA A 2 6.72 19.01 13.74
N SER A 3 7.94 19.57 13.67
CA SER A 3 9.16 18.75 13.55
C SER A 3 9.55 18.02 14.84
N VAL A 4 9.22 18.55 16.03
CA VAL A 4 9.61 17.93 17.30
C VAL A 4 8.85 16.63 17.53
N TYR A 5 7.56 16.62 17.25
CA TYR A 5 6.73 15.41 17.36
C TYR A 5 7.14 14.35 16.35
N SER A 6 7.44 14.74 15.10
CA SER A 6 7.92 13.80 14.09
C SER A 6 9.25 13.17 14.46
N ALA A 7 10.24 13.96 14.90
CA ALA A 7 11.53 13.45 15.33
C ALA A 7 11.42 12.54 16.57
N ALA A 8 10.58 12.93 17.55
CA ALA A 8 10.31 12.09 18.71
C ALA A 8 9.63 10.78 18.31
N ALA A 9 8.69 10.81 17.36
CA ALA A 9 8.02 9.62 16.84
C ALA A 9 8.98 8.69 16.09
N GLU A 10 9.88 9.21 15.27
CA GLU A 10 10.94 8.39 14.63
C GLU A 10 11.83 7.72 15.68
N LEU A 11 12.27 8.47 16.69
CA LEU A 11 13.09 7.94 17.78
C LEU A 11 12.34 6.87 18.58
N ILE A 12 11.06 7.07 18.89
CA ILE A 12 10.22 6.05 19.55
C ILE A 12 10.14 4.78 18.69
N GLY A 13 9.94 4.91 17.38
CA GLY A 13 9.94 3.76 16.47
C GLY A 13 11.26 2.98 16.49
N LEU A 14 12.40 3.68 16.52
CA LEU A 14 13.72 3.06 16.65
C LEU A 14 13.92 2.37 18.00
N VAL A 15 13.50 3.02 19.09
CA VAL A 15 13.58 2.45 20.45
C VAL A 15 12.71 1.20 20.56
N LEU A 16 11.47 1.22 20.07
CA LEU A 16 10.59 0.04 20.05
C LEU A 16 11.22 -1.10 19.26
N LYS A 17 11.76 -0.82 18.06
CA LYS A 17 12.49 -1.81 17.26
C LYS A 17 13.70 -2.39 17.99
N PHE A 18 14.46 -1.56 18.69
CA PHE A 18 15.62 -2.01 19.45
C PHE A 18 15.20 -2.89 20.63
N LEU A 19 14.20 -2.46 21.41
CA LEU A 19 13.73 -3.19 22.58
C LEU A 19 13.15 -4.55 22.20
N THR A 20 12.33 -4.64 21.15
CA THR A 20 11.79 -5.94 20.69
C THR A 20 12.85 -6.87 20.11
N SER A 21 14.02 -6.34 19.71
CA SER A 21 15.15 -7.16 19.25
C SER A 21 16.05 -7.67 20.39
N GLN A 22 16.04 -7.00 21.55
CA GLN A 22 16.91 -7.29 22.69
C GLN A 22 16.18 -7.95 23.86
N TYR A 23 14.88 -7.70 23.98
CA TYR A 23 14.03 -8.15 25.08
C TYR A 23 12.74 -8.75 24.52
N ASP A 24 12.23 -9.78 25.18
CA ASP A 24 10.98 -10.46 24.78
C ASP A 24 9.71 -9.61 25.06
N ASP A 25 9.80 -8.60 25.94
CA ASP A 25 8.66 -7.77 26.33
C ASP A 25 8.96 -6.27 26.22
N CYS A 26 8.17 -5.58 25.39
CA CYS A 26 8.16 -4.12 25.24
C CYS A 26 6.72 -3.57 25.36
N SER A 27 5.80 -4.36 25.91
CA SER A 27 4.36 -4.07 25.94
C SER A 27 4.02 -2.78 26.69
N GLU A 28 4.71 -2.48 27.80
CA GLU A 28 4.44 -1.30 28.61
C GLU A 28 4.70 0.01 27.84
N LEU A 29 5.84 0.12 27.15
CA LEU A 29 6.15 1.29 26.33
C LEU A 29 5.20 1.39 25.15
N GLU A 30 4.87 0.26 24.51
CA GLU A 30 3.89 0.22 23.43
C GLU A 30 2.52 0.75 23.90
N ASP A 31 2.03 0.30 25.06
CA ASP A 31 0.75 0.74 25.61
C ASP A 31 0.73 2.23 25.96
N ILE A 32 1.83 2.76 26.52
CA ILE A 32 1.97 4.20 26.79
C ILE A 32 1.89 5.02 25.50
N VAL A 33 2.61 4.59 24.47
CA VAL A 33 2.63 5.26 23.14
C VAL A 33 1.25 5.17 22.49
N VAL A 34 0.63 3.99 22.51
CA VAL A 34 -0.70 3.75 21.93
C VAL A 34 -1.75 4.62 22.59
N LYS A 35 -1.76 4.68 23.93
CA LYS A 35 -2.68 5.51 24.70
C LYS A 35 -2.49 6.98 24.35
N ARG A 36 -1.25 7.48 24.37
CA ARG A 36 -0.95 8.89 24.12
C ARG A 36 -1.37 9.34 22.71
N ILE A 37 -1.07 8.53 21.71
CA ILE A 37 -1.45 8.83 20.31
C ILE A 37 -2.96 8.73 20.15
N THR A 38 -3.60 7.74 20.77
CA THR A 38 -5.06 7.58 20.72
C THR A 38 -5.77 8.81 21.31
N ASP A 39 -5.31 9.33 22.45
CA ASP A 39 -5.85 10.55 23.05
C ASP A 39 -5.71 11.75 22.08
N MET A 40 -4.52 11.89 21.45
CA MET A 40 -4.28 12.94 20.45
C MET A 40 -5.13 12.77 19.18
N MET A 41 -5.53 11.55 18.80
CA MET A 41 -6.40 11.31 17.64
C MET A 41 -7.84 11.80 17.87
N TYR A 42 -8.32 11.76 19.12
CA TYR A 42 -9.65 12.26 19.49
C TYR A 42 -9.69 13.79 19.59
N GLU A 43 -8.55 14.43 19.86
CA GLU A 43 -8.39 15.88 19.82
C GLU A 43 -8.34 16.37 18.35
N ARG A 44 -9.42 16.98 17.83
CA ARG A 44 -9.51 17.43 16.42
C ARG A 44 -8.32 18.30 15.98
N GLU A 45 -7.83 19.16 16.85
CA GLU A 45 -6.70 20.06 16.57
C GLU A 45 -5.35 19.33 16.47
N ARG A 46 -5.23 18.15 17.12
CA ARG A 46 -4.01 17.34 17.15
C ARG A 46 -4.09 16.07 16.32
N GLN A 47 -5.22 15.78 15.67
CA GLN A 47 -5.40 14.60 14.85
C GLN A 47 -4.33 14.47 13.75
N SER A 48 -3.99 15.57 13.07
CA SER A 48 -2.94 15.58 12.04
C SER A 48 -1.55 15.25 12.62
N GLN A 49 -1.27 15.71 13.84
CA GLN A 49 -0.03 15.40 14.56
C GLN A 49 0.00 13.93 14.98
N ALA A 50 -1.11 13.39 15.47
CA ALA A 50 -1.24 11.99 15.85
C ALA A 50 -1.00 11.06 14.65
N LEU A 51 -1.59 11.37 13.48
CA LEU A 51 -1.36 10.63 12.24
C LEU A 51 0.10 10.67 11.80
N ASN A 52 0.78 11.83 11.96
CA ASN A 52 2.20 11.92 11.69
C ASN A 52 3.03 11.07 12.67
N CYS A 53 2.68 11.07 13.96
CA CYS A 53 3.38 10.24 14.92
C CYS A 53 3.27 8.76 14.56
N VAL A 54 2.06 8.27 14.24
CA VAL A 54 1.89 6.89 13.75
C VAL A 54 2.74 6.62 12.51
N TYR A 55 2.70 7.54 11.54
CA TYR A 55 3.48 7.43 10.32
C TYR A 55 5.00 7.36 10.58
N TYR A 56 5.54 8.14 11.48
CA TYR A 56 6.99 8.10 11.73
C TYR A 56 7.41 6.91 12.59
N ILE A 57 6.55 6.45 13.52
CA ILE A 57 6.82 5.23 14.30
C ILE A 57 6.80 4.01 13.38
N HIS A 58 5.79 3.86 12.50
CA HIS A 58 5.64 2.66 11.67
C HIS A 58 6.81 2.41 10.72
N LYS A 59 7.51 3.47 10.28
CA LYS A 59 8.69 3.35 9.41
C LYS A 59 9.80 2.53 10.03
N HIS A 60 9.87 2.51 11.37
CA HIS A 60 10.88 1.76 12.10
C HIS A 60 10.29 0.55 12.83
N TYR A 61 9.01 0.62 13.24
CA TYR A 61 8.32 -0.44 13.96
C TYR A 61 6.90 -0.63 13.43
N ALA A 62 6.76 -1.35 12.30
CA ALA A 62 5.49 -1.64 11.65
C ALA A 62 4.43 -2.37 12.53
N PRO A 63 4.79 -3.27 13.47
CA PRO A 63 3.80 -3.98 14.29
C PRO A 63 2.83 -3.07 15.07
N ILE A 64 3.24 -1.83 15.37
CA ILE A 64 2.40 -0.83 16.04
C ILE A 64 1.08 -0.57 15.31
N ILE A 65 1.05 -0.72 13.98
CA ILE A 65 -0.13 -0.44 13.16
C ILE A 65 -1.32 -1.32 13.57
N ARG A 66 -1.07 -2.55 14.04
CA ARG A 66 -2.11 -3.45 14.53
C ARG A 66 -2.97 -2.79 15.62
N ARG A 67 -2.38 -1.96 16.48
CA ARG A 67 -3.07 -1.26 17.57
C ARG A 67 -3.95 -0.10 17.09
N PHE A 68 -3.71 0.39 15.88
CA PHE A 68 -4.39 1.55 15.31
C PHE A 68 -5.28 1.25 14.10
N ILE A 69 -5.21 0.05 13.52
CA ILE A 69 -5.79 -0.24 12.20
C ILE A 69 -7.27 0.13 12.10
N ASN A 70 -8.10 -0.25 13.07
CA ASN A 70 -9.53 0.08 13.07
C ASN A 70 -9.78 1.60 13.11
N LYS A 71 -8.98 2.35 13.89
CA LYS A 71 -9.11 3.81 13.98
C LYS A 71 -8.71 4.46 12.67
N ILE A 72 -7.63 3.98 12.07
CA ILE A 72 -7.07 4.51 10.84
C ILE A 72 -7.99 4.23 9.65
N LEU A 73 -8.55 3.02 9.54
CA LEU A 73 -9.54 2.66 8.52
C LEU A 73 -10.81 3.52 8.64
N ASN A 74 -11.28 3.78 9.86
CA ASN A 74 -12.45 4.65 10.08
C ASN A 74 -12.17 6.12 9.71
N LEU A 75 -10.92 6.57 9.80
CA LEU A 75 -10.51 7.93 9.46
C LEU A 75 -10.21 8.10 7.97
N LEU A 76 -9.71 7.05 7.30
CA LEU A 76 -9.19 7.10 5.93
C LEU A 76 -10.14 7.79 4.92
N PRO A 77 -11.46 7.55 4.89
CA PRO A 77 -12.37 8.22 3.96
C PRO A 77 -12.41 9.75 4.12
N LYS A 78 -12.06 10.27 5.31
CA LYS A 78 -12.06 11.69 5.65
C LYS A 78 -10.71 12.36 5.38
N LEU A 79 -9.67 11.59 5.03
CA LEU A 79 -8.31 12.09 4.82
C LEU A 79 -8.07 12.43 3.35
N TYR A 80 -7.28 13.48 3.14
CA TYR A 80 -6.88 13.97 1.81
C TYR A 80 -5.39 14.31 1.79
N GLY A 81 -4.83 14.34 0.58
CA GLY A 81 -3.42 14.64 0.34
C GLY A 81 -2.48 13.76 1.16
N ILE A 82 -1.41 14.36 1.68
CA ILE A 82 -0.31 13.67 2.37
C ILE A 82 -0.77 12.79 3.55
N TYR A 83 -1.82 13.17 4.29
CA TYR A 83 -2.29 12.37 5.42
C TYR A 83 -2.97 11.08 4.95
N ARG A 84 -3.69 11.13 3.81
CA ARG A 84 -4.25 9.94 3.19
C ARG A 84 -3.12 9.02 2.72
N THR A 85 -2.14 9.56 2.00
CA THR A 85 -0.98 8.81 1.51
C THR A 85 -0.25 8.12 2.67
N ARG A 86 0.09 8.86 3.73
CA ARG A 86 0.78 8.34 4.92
C ARG A 86 0.02 7.22 5.60
N VAL A 87 -1.29 7.39 5.78
CA VAL A 87 -2.13 6.36 6.37
C VAL A 87 -2.18 5.11 5.49
N MET A 88 -2.27 5.28 4.17
CA MET A 88 -2.25 4.12 3.27
C MET A 88 -0.91 3.39 3.31
N GLU A 89 0.22 4.10 3.43
CA GLU A 89 1.55 3.46 3.63
C GLU A 89 1.56 2.62 4.91
N CYS A 90 0.97 3.13 6.00
CA CYS A 90 0.79 2.34 7.23
C CYS A 90 -0.04 1.07 6.97
N ILE A 91 -1.12 1.16 6.20
CA ILE A 91 -1.97 0.01 5.88
C ILE A 91 -1.20 -1.01 5.03
N VAL A 92 -0.39 -0.58 4.05
CA VAL A 92 0.48 -1.48 3.26
C VAL A 92 1.39 -2.31 4.18
N SER A 93 1.94 -1.72 5.24
CA SER A 93 2.81 -2.44 6.18
C SER A 93 2.10 -3.53 7.00
N TYR A 94 0.77 -3.45 7.12
CA TYR A 94 -0.05 -4.39 7.90
C TYR A 94 -0.91 -5.31 7.03
N SER A 95 -1.06 -5.00 5.74
CA SER A 95 -2.03 -5.62 4.84
C SER A 95 -1.84 -7.14 4.73
N ALA A 96 -0.61 -7.64 4.83
CA ALA A 96 -0.29 -9.06 4.83
C ALA A 96 -0.96 -9.84 5.99
N SER A 97 -1.20 -9.20 7.14
CA SER A 97 -1.81 -9.81 8.33
C SER A 97 -3.29 -9.44 8.52
N MET A 98 -3.89 -8.66 7.63
CA MET A 98 -5.28 -8.21 7.72
C MET A 98 -6.24 -9.32 7.31
N GLU A 99 -7.19 -9.72 8.17
CA GLU A 99 -8.29 -10.63 7.80
C GLU A 99 -9.28 -9.92 6.86
N ASP A 100 -9.98 -10.69 6.02
CA ASP A 100 -10.99 -10.17 5.08
C ASP A 100 -10.49 -8.96 4.26
N VAL A 101 -9.26 -9.05 3.75
CA VAL A 101 -8.55 -7.92 3.15
C VAL A 101 -9.32 -7.30 1.98
N PHE A 102 -9.93 -8.12 1.13
CA PHE A 102 -10.73 -7.64 0.00
C PHE A 102 -11.89 -6.75 0.43
N ILE A 103 -12.63 -7.14 1.48
CA ILE A 103 -13.77 -6.38 2.01
C ILE A 103 -13.29 -5.01 2.48
N HIS A 104 -12.22 -4.96 3.26
CA HIS A 104 -11.63 -3.70 3.72
C HIS A 104 -11.19 -2.82 2.55
N LEU A 105 -10.52 -3.36 1.54
CA LEU A 105 -10.09 -2.57 0.37
C LEU A 105 -11.27 -1.98 -0.42
N LYS A 106 -12.36 -2.74 -0.52
CA LYS A 106 -13.60 -2.30 -1.18
C LYS A 106 -14.30 -1.21 -0.37
N GLU A 107 -14.46 -1.39 0.94
CA GLU A 107 -15.05 -0.38 1.83
C GLU A 107 -14.27 0.94 1.84
N GLN A 108 -12.94 0.87 1.69
CA GLN A 108 -12.07 2.05 1.59
C GLN A 108 -12.02 2.67 0.19
N ASN A 109 -12.81 2.16 -0.76
CA ASN A 109 -12.85 2.58 -2.17
C ASN A 109 -11.45 2.63 -2.79
N LEU A 110 -10.67 1.55 -2.65
CA LEU A 110 -9.34 1.48 -3.22
C LEU A 110 -9.35 1.68 -4.75
N LEU A 111 -10.35 1.16 -5.45
CA LEU A 111 -10.47 1.33 -6.90
C LEU A 111 -10.59 2.81 -7.29
N GLU A 112 -11.35 3.61 -6.54
CA GLU A 112 -11.40 5.07 -6.73
C GLU A 112 -10.05 5.71 -6.43
N THR A 113 -9.31 5.18 -5.44
CA THR A 113 -7.99 5.70 -5.08
C THR A 113 -6.98 5.56 -6.22
N LEU A 114 -7.05 4.47 -6.98
CA LEU A 114 -6.22 4.25 -8.18
C LEU A 114 -6.50 5.27 -9.29
N THR A 115 -7.72 5.82 -9.36
CA THR A 115 -8.15 6.77 -10.41
C THR A 115 -8.04 8.25 -10.01
N ARG A 116 -7.56 8.57 -8.79
CA ARG A 116 -7.38 9.96 -8.33
C ARG A 116 -6.24 10.67 -9.06
N LYS A 117 -6.21 12.00 -9.00
CA LYS A 117 -5.18 12.83 -9.67
C LYS A 117 -3.82 12.88 -8.95
N GLU A 118 -3.69 12.38 -7.73
CA GLU A 118 -2.48 12.54 -6.91
C GLU A 118 -1.54 11.32 -7.05
N PRO A 119 -0.38 11.44 -7.73
CA PRO A 119 0.47 10.29 -8.06
C PRO A 119 1.01 9.55 -6.84
N SER A 120 1.30 10.26 -5.74
CA SER A 120 1.78 9.63 -4.50
C SER A 120 0.72 8.73 -3.88
N THR A 121 -0.53 9.19 -3.82
CA THR A 121 -1.65 8.41 -3.29
C THR A 121 -1.99 7.24 -4.21
N GLN A 122 -1.92 7.42 -5.52
CA GLN A 122 -2.10 6.35 -6.50
C GLN A 122 -1.03 5.26 -6.38
N LEU A 123 0.24 5.66 -6.25
CA LEU A 123 1.37 4.74 -6.09
C LEU A 123 1.18 3.86 -4.84
N VAL A 124 0.83 4.47 -3.71
CA VAL A 124 0.56 3.70 -2.48
C VAL A 124 -0.67 2.81 -2.63
N GLY A 125 -1.66 3.21 -3.42
CA GLY A 125 -2.78 2.35 -3.82
C GLY A 125 -2.33 1.09 -4.57
N LEU A 126 -1.44 1.24 -5.57
CA LEU A 126 -0.86 0.11 -6.29
C LEU A 126 0.01 -0.77 -5.38
N GLN A 127 0.79 -0.17 -4.50
CA GLN A 127 1.58 -0.91 -3.49
C GLN A 127 0.68 -1.70 -2.55
N LEU A 128 -0.49 -1.17 -2.18
CA LEU A 128 -1.46 -1.87 -1.38
C LEU A 128 -2.04 -3.08 -2.11
N VAL A 129 -2.44 -2.94 -3.38
CA VAL A 129 -2.86 -4.08 -4.21
C VAL A 129 -1.74 -5.14 -4.27
N ASN A 130 -0.52 -4.72 -4.61
CA ASN A 130 0.64 -5.60 -4.71
C ASN A 130 0.92 -6.36 -3.40
N SER A 131 0.76 -5.69 -2.26
CA SER A 131 1.00 -6.30 -0.93
C SER A 131 -0.01 -7.39 -0.55
N VAL A 132 -1.18 -7.43 -1.19
CA VAL A 132 -2.25 -8.37 -0.84
C VAL A 132 -2.61 -9.34 -1.95
N MET A 133 -2.08 -9.17 -3.17
CA MET A 133 -2.51 -9.92 -4.35
C MET A 133 -2.44 -11.44 -4.18
N LEU A 134 -1.45 -11.96 -3.43
CA LEU A 134 -1.31 -13.39 -3.10
C LEU A 134 -2.49 -13.97 -2.31
N ARG A 135 -3.31 -13.10 -1.70
CA ARG A 135 -4.41 -13.45 -0.80
C ARG A 135 -5.78 -13.17 -1.42
N LEU A 136 -5.81 -12.59 -2.61
CA LEU A 136 -7.05 -12.30 -3.34
C LEU A 136 -7.43 -13.49 -4.22
N GLN A 137 -8.72 -13.76 -4.31
CA GLN A 137 -9.25 -14.67 -5.33
C GLN A 137 -9.13 -14.02 -6.72
N PRO A 138 -9.09 -14.82 -7.80
CA PRO A 138 -9.05 -14.29 -9.17
C PRO A 138 -10.14 -13.25 -9.46
N SER A 139 -11.39 -13.50 -9.05
CA SER A 139 -12.50 -12.55 -9.19
C SER A 139 -12.29 -11.23 -8.44
N GLU A 140 -11.65 -11.29 -7.26
CA GLU A 140 -11.35 -10.13 -6.43
C GLU A 140 -10.21 -9.30 -7.03
N LEU A 141 -9.21 -9.95 -7.63
CA LEU A 141 -8.14 -9.25 -8.34
C LEU A 141 -8.66 -8.62 -9.63
N LEU A 142 -9.55 -9.32 -10.35
CA LEU A 142 -10.19 -8.83 -11.57
C LEU A 142 -11.00 -7.55 -11.31
N TYR A 143 -11.63 -7.43 -10.13
CA TYR A 143 -12.29 -6.19 -9.72
C TYR A 143 -11.37 -4.96 -9.72
N PHE A 144 -10.08 -5.12 -9.42
CA PHE A 144 -9.10 -4.02 -9.41
C PHE A 144 -8.45 -3.74 -10.77
N MET A 145 -8.55 -4.65 -11.74
CA MET A 145 -7.85 -4.56 -13.03
C MET A 145 -8.12 -3.26 -13.81
N PRO A 146 -9.35 -2.70 -13.86
CA PRO A 146 -9.57 -1.42 -14.53
C PRO A 146 -8.77 -0.27 -13.90
N GLY A 147 -8.57 -0.29 -12.58
CA GLY A 147 -7.75 0.70 -11.88
C GLY A 147 -6.25 0.48 -12.07
N ILE A 148 -5.81 -0.78 -12.14
CA ILE A 148 -4.40 -1.15 -12.34
C ILE A 148 -3.95 -0.81 -13.76
N THR A 149 -4.71 -1.23 -14.77
CA THR A 149 -4.32 -1.08 -16.19
C THR A 149 -4.40 0.36 -16.70
N ALA A 150 -5.13 1.24 -16.01
CA ALA A 150 -5.21 2.67 -16.32
C ALA A 150 -3.86 3.40 -16.25
N PHE A 151 -2.83 2.80 -15.63
CA PHE A 151 -1.52 3.44 -15.49
C PHE A 151 -0.61 3.32 -16.71
N ILE A 152 -0.97 2.59 -17.77
CA ILE A 152 -0.12 2.36 -18.95
C ILE A 152 0.42 3.65 -19.59
N ASN A 153 -0.36 4.73 -19.58
CA ASN A 153 0.02 6.05 -20.11
C ASN A 153 0.24 7.10 -19.00
N HIS A 154 0.40 6.68 -17.75
CA HIS A 154 0.52 7.60 -16.62
C HIS A 154 1.84 8.36 -16.64
N GLN A 155 1.85 9.64 -16.30
CA GLN A 155 3.05 10.49 -16.40
C GLN A 155 4.16 10.11 -15.42
N ALA A 156 3.81 9.64 -14.22
CA ALA A 156 4.78 9.24 -13.21
C ALA A 156 5.36 7.83 -13.50
N PRO A 157 6.67 7.69 -13.78
CA PRO A 157 7.28 6.40 -14.10
C PRO A 157 7.15 5.38 -12.96
N ARG A 158 7.26 5.82 -11.70
CA ARG A 158 7.10 4.94 -10.52
C ARG A 158 5.73 4.26 -10.45
N CYS A 159 4.65 4.93 -10.88
CA CYS A 159 3.34 4.29 -10.92
C CYS A 159 3.27 3.23 -12.02
N ARG A 160 3.87 3.49 -13.19
CA ARG A 160 3.96 2.51 -14.28
C ARG A 160 4.81 1.31 -13.88
N GLU A 161 5.94 1.57 -13.23
CA GLU A 161 6.81 0.52 -12.68
C GLU A 161 6.06 -0.40 -11.72
N GLN A 162 5.37 0.18 -10.73
CA GLN A 162 4.59 -0.59 -9.76
C GLN A 162 3.43 -1.35 -10.43
N MET A 163 2.81 -0.76 -11.46
CA MET A 163 1.80 -1.46 -12.27
C MET A 163 2.43 -2.68 -12.98
N TYR A 164 3.62 -2.53 -13.58
CA TYR A 164 4.30 -3.65 -14.24
C TYR A 164 4.64 -4.77 -13.26
N ASP A 165 5.10 -4.46 -12.05
CA ASP A 165 5.38 -5.49 -11.04
C ASP A 165 4.11 -6.31 -10.69
N VAL A 166 2.95 -5.66 -10.60
CA VAL A 166 1.67 -6.35 -10.41
C VAL A 166 1.30 -7.18 -11.64
N LEU A 167 1.40 -6.63 -12.84
CA LEU A 167 1.01 -7.33 -14.07
C LEU A 167 1.94 -8.50 -14.42
N PHE A 168 3.23 -8.40 -14.15
CA PHE A 168 4.17 -9.52 -14.28
C PHE A 168 3.75 -10.67 -13.39
N TRP A 169 3.46 -10.39 -12.12
CA TRP A 169 3.00 -11.43 -11.20
C TRP A 169 1.68 -12.05 -11.67
N ILE A 170 0.70 -11.25 -12.11
CA ILE A 170 -0.56 -11.78 -12.62
C ILE A 170 -0.33 -12.67 -13.84
N TYR A 171 0.48 -12.23 -14.80
CA TYR A 171 0.79 -13.01 -15.98
C TYR A 171 1.44 -14.36 -15.62
N ASP A 172 2.49 -14.36 -14.80
CA ASP A 172 3.21 -15.57 -14.42
C ASP A 172 2.35 -16.58 -13.64
N ASN A 173 1.36 -16.10 -12.88
CA ASN A 173 0.51 -16.96 -12.06
C ASN A 173 -0.75 -17.47 -12.78
N TYR A 174 -1.13 -16.84 -13.89
CA TYR A 174 -2.35 -17.19 -14.63
C TYR A 174 -2.13 -17.54 -16.11
N ASN A 175 -0.88 -17.56 -16.60
CA ASN A 175 -0.53 -17.92 -17.99
C ASN A 175 -1.09 -19.27 -18.48
N ASP A 176 -1.24 -20.25 -17.58
CA ASP A 176 -1.79 -21.57 -17.85
C ASP A 176 -3.32 -21.68 -17.62
N SER A 177 -3.98 -20.57 -17.26
CA SER A 177 -5.42 -20.56 -16.99
C SER A 177 -6.22 -20.57 -18.30
N LEU A 178 -6.88 -21.70 -18.57
CA LEU A 178 -7.63 -21.91 -19.82
C LEU A 178 -9.02 -21.26 -19.83
N GLU A 179 -9.68 -21.15 -18.67
CA GLU A 179 -11.04 -20.63 -18.55
C GLU A 179 -11.24 -19.85 -17.23
N GLY A 180 -12.32 -19.06 -17.16
CA GLY A 180 -12.72 -18.31 -15.97
C GLY A 180 -11.89 -17.03 -15.73
N ASP A 181 -11.98 -16.50 -14.51
CA ASP A 181 -11.37 -15.22 -14.12
C ASP A 181 -9.85 -15.21 -14.31
N GLY A 182 -9.17 -16.34 -14.10
CA GLY A 182 -7.72 -16.46 -14.32
C GLY A 182 -7.34 -16.23 -15.79
N SER A 183 -8.10 -16.79 -16.73
CA SER A 183 -7.87 -16.56 -18.16
C SER A 183 -8.08 -15.10 -18.56
N GLN A 184 -9.08 -14.43 -17.94
CA GLN A 184 -9.30 -13.00 -18.17
C GLN A 184 -8.15 -12.14 -17.61
N LEU A 185 -7.69 -12.45 -16.39
CA LEU A 185 -6.55 -11.78 -15.76
C LEU A 185 -5.28 -11.88 -16.61
N GLU A 186 -5.00 -13.08 -17.14
CA GLU A 186 -3.91 -13.35 -18.07
C GLU A 186 -4.02 -12.48 -19.32
N MET A 187 -5.19 -12.50 -19.98
CA MET A 187 -5.42 -11.79 -21.24
C MET A 187 -5.26 -10.28 -21.09
N GLU A 188 -5.84 -9.70 -20.02
CA GLU A 188 -5.72 -8.27 -19.72
C GLU A 188 -4.27 -7.89 -19.42
N SER A 189 -3.57 -8.70 -18.61
CA SER A 189 -2.17 -8.45 -18.25
C SER A 189 -1.25 -8.54 -19.46
N ARG A 190 -1.38 -9.61 -20.27
CA ARG A 190 -0.65 -9.78 -21.53
C ARG A 190 -0.82 -8.59 -22.45
N SER A 191 -2.07 -8.16 -22.67
CA SER A 191 -2.40 -7.04 -23.56
C SER A 191 -1.68 -5.75 -23.15
N ILE A 192 -1.67 -5.44 -21.85
CA ILE A 192 -1.02 -4.23 -21.33
C ILE A 192 0.51 -4.36 -21.35
N LEU A 193 1.06 -5.51 -20.98
CA LEU A 193 2.50 -5.76 -20.98
C LEU A 193 3.10 -5.72 -22.41
N LEU A 194 2.37 -6.17 -23.42
CA LEU A 194 2.78 -6.04 -24.83
C LEU A 194 2.79 -4.57 -25.29
N GLN A 195 1.84 -3.75 -24.81
CA GLN A 195 1.85 -2.30 -25.06
C GLN A 195 3.02 -1.61 -24.35
N ALA A 196 3.37 -2.07 -23.14
CA ALA A 196 4.43 -1.54 -22.31
C ALA A 196 5.85 -1.69 -22.89
N VAL A 197 6.04 -2.58 -23.88
CA VAL A 197 7.29 -2.66 -24.68
C VAL A 197 7.60 -1.33 -25.38
N LYS A 198 6.61 -0.44 -25.52
CA LYS A 198 6.77 0.90 -26.11
C LYS A 198 6.82 2.01 -25.05
N ASP A 199 7.09 1.71 -23.78
CA ASP A 199 7.22 2.73 -22.74
C ASP A 199 8.27 3.79 -23.13
N GLN A 200 7.96 5.05 -22.82
CA GLN A 200 8.81 6.21 -23.10
C GLN A 200 10.06 6.23 -22.21
N ASP A 201 9.96 5.68 -21.00
CA ASP A 201 11.08 5.52 -20.09
C ASP A 201 11.92 4.31 -20.50
N ALA A 202 13.19 4.54 -20.81
CA ALA A 202 14.09 3.51 -21.31
C ALA A 202 14.33 2.38 -20.30
N ILE A 203 14.32 2.69 -18.99
CA ILE A 203 14.54 1.71 -17.92
C ILE A 203 13.32 0.80 -17.83
N LEU A 204 12.11 1.38 -17.81
CA LEU A 204 10.88 0.60 -17.76
C LEU A 204 10.67 -0.26 -19.01
N LYS A 205 10.96 0.31 -20.18
CA LYS A 205 10.95 -0.45 -21.43
C LYS A 205 11.89 -1.64 -21.38
N GLN A 206 13.13 -1.45 -20.89
CA GLN A 206 14.08 -2.54 -20.74
C GLN A 206 13.60 -3.59 -19.74
N LYS A 207 12.99 -3.17 -18.62
CA LYS A 207 12.41 -4.07 -17.62
C LYS A 207 11.33 -4.98 -18.23
N VAL A 208 10.42 -4.42 -19.03
CA VAL A 208 9.37 -5.18 -19.73
C VAL A 208 9.95 -6.07 -20.83
N LEU A 209 10.97 -5.61 -21.56
CA LEU A 209 11.66 -6.45 -22.55
C LEU A 209 12.34 -7.65 -21.90
N ASN A 210 13.02 -7.45 -20.77
CA ASN A 210 13.67 -8.54 -20.05
C ASN A 210 12.65 -9.58 -19.58
N PHE A 211 11.49 -9.14 -19.06
CA PHE A 211 10.40 -10.04 -18.68
C PHE A 211 9.99 -10.98 -19.82
N TRP A 212 9.82 -10.46 -21.04
CA TRP A 212 9.48 -11.27 -22.22
C TRP A 212 10.63 -12.14 -22.76
N LEU A 213 11.87 -11.87 -22.37
CA LEU A 213 13.04 -12.65 -22.78
C LEU A 213 13.39 -13.75 -21.77
N GLU A 214 12.98 -13.60 -20.51
CA GLU A 214 13.26 -14.52 -19.41
C GLU A 214 12.14 -15.55 -19.17
N GLY A 215 10.90 -15.26 -19.60
CA GLY A 215 9.75 -16.18 -19.59
C GLY A 215 9.63 -17.03 -20.86
#